data_AF-A0A3D2XZV9-F1
#
_entry.id   AF-A0A3D2XZV9-F1
#
_cell.length_a   1.000
_cell.length_b   1.000
_cell.length_c   1.000
_cell.angle_alpha   90.00
_cell.angle_beta   90.00
_cell.angle_gamma   90.00
#
_symmetry.space_group_name_H-M   'P 1'
#
loop_
_entity.id
_entity.type
_entity.pdbx_description
1 polymer ?
#
loop_
_entity_poly.entity_id
_entity_poly.type
_entity_poly.pdbx_seq_one_letter_code
_entity_poly.pdbx_strand_id
1 'polypeptide(L)'
;MANTQSSTTMDRRTLLKLIAASTGAGLVNAPALAVWEEQPDLLPVSKAGFDDATVALITELCEVVIPRTDTPGAKDAGVPPFFIGMVRECYDEQQQKLFEEGFANIESRSKTLYGKPFATPERQSKSPMLITAIDVEAMAFNKGE
;
A
#
# COMPACT_ATOMS: atom_id res chain seq x y z
N MET A 1 23.84 63.31 -40.70
CA MET A 1 23.90 62.96 -39.26
C MET A 1 22.89 61.85 -39.04
N ALA A 2 23.37 60.61 -38.88
CA ALA A 2 22.52 59.44 -38.70
C ALA A 2 21.99 59.42 -37.27
N ASN A 3 20.67 59.27 -37.10
CA ASN A 3 20.07 58.97 -35.81
C ASN A 3 19.22 57.71 -35.97
N THR A 4 19.88 56.56 -35.85
CA THR A 4 19.22 55.25 -35.78
C THR A 4 18.84 55.02 -34.32
N GLN A 5 17.66 55.48 -33.92
CA GLN A 5 17.03 54.99 -32.69
C GLN A 5 16.39 53.64 -32.98
N SER A 6 17.07 52.56 -32.59
CA SER A 6 16.47 51.23 -32.53
C SER A 6 15.41 51.20 -31.43
N SER A 7 14.14 51.27 -31.82
CA SER A 7 13.02 50.96 -30.94
C SER A 7 12.89 49.44 -30.84
N THR A 8 13.49 48.83 -29.81
CA THR A 8 13.20 47.44 -29.45
C THR A 8 11.84 47.38 -28.74
N THR A 9 10.74 47.53 -29.50
CA THR A 9 9.39 47.34 -28.94
C THR A 9 9.17 45.84 -28.74
N MET A 10 9.33 45.36 -27.51
CA MET A 10 8.93 44.00 -27.12
C MET A 10 7.48 43.74 -27.57
N ASP A 11 7.24 42.67 -28.34
CA ASP A 11 5.87 42.27 -28.71
C ASP A 11 5.12 41.88 -27.44
N ARG A 12 3.91 42.44 -27.26
CA ARG A 12 3.03 42.14 -26.12
C ARG A 12 2.79 40.64 -25.97
N ARG A 13 2.74 39.89 -27.08
CA ARG A 13 2.60 38.42 -27.04
C ARG A 13 3.82 37.74 -26.42
N THR A 14 5.02 38.24 -26.70
CA THR A 14 6.27 37.73 -26.13
C THR A 14 6.34 38.04 -24.65
N LEU A 15 5.95 39.26 -24.23
CA LEU A 15 5.87 39.62 -22.82
C LEU A 15 4.85 38.75 -22.06
N LEU A 16 3.65 38.56 -22.61
CA LEU A 16 2.62 37.73 -21.99
C LEU A 16 3.04 36.26 -21.89
N LYS A 17 3.75 35.72 -22.89
CA LYS A 17 4.34 34.37 -22.82
C LYS A 17 5.39 34.26 -21.72
N LEU A 18 6.23 35.28 -21.55
CA LEU A 18 7.25 35.32 -20.51
C LEU A 18 6.63 35.42 -19.10
N ILE A 19 5.60 36.26 -18.92
CA ILE A 19 4.85 36.36 -17.66
C ILE A 19 4.14 35.05 -17.36
N ALA A 20 3.48 34.44 -18.35
CA ALA A 20 2.81 33.15 -18.18
C ALA A 20 3.82 32.03 -17.84
N ALA A 21 4.99 32.02 -18.47
CA ALA A 21 6.03 31.05 -18.17
C ALA A 21 6.65 31.25 -16.79
N SER A 22 6.97 32.49 -16.39
CA SER A 22 7.60 32.78 -15.10
C SER A 22 6.64 32.60 -13.92
N THR A 23 5.39 33.04 -14.07
CA THR A 23 4.38 32.93 -13.01
C THR A 23 3.72 31.55 -13.01
N GLY A 24 3.54 30.94 -14.19
CA GLY A 24 2.99 29.59 -14.33
C GLY A 24 3.94 28.51 -13.81
N ALA A 25 5.25 28.64 -14.03
CA ALA A 25 6.23 27.71 -13.45
C ALA A 25 6.29 27.79 -11.92
N GLY A 26 5.99 28.96 -11.33
CA GLY A 26 5.91 29.11 -9.87
C GLY A 26 4.62 28.55 -9.25
N LEU A 27 3.54 28.44 -10.03
CA LEU A 27 2.26 27.86 -9.61
C LEU A 27 2.20 26.33 -9.76
N VAL A 28 2.98 25.77 -10.70
CA VAL A 28 3.22 24.33 -10.77
C VAL A 28 4.24 23.97 -9.69
N ASN A 29 3.76 23.89 -8.45
CA ASN A 29 4.55 23.42 -7.32
C ASN A 29 5.10 22.02 -7.62
N ALA A 30 6.38 21.75 -7.32
CA ALA A 30 7.03 20.44 -7.54
C ALA A 30 6.19 19.22 -7.08
N PRO A 31 5.46 19.23 -5.94
CA PRO A 31 4.57 18.12 -5.58
C PRO A 31 3.39 17.92 -6.55
N ALA A 32 2.93 18.93 -7.28
CA ALA A 32 1.91 18.75 -8.32
C ALA A 32 2.45 17.98 -9.54
N LEU A 33 3.76 18.07 -9.81
CA LEU A 33 4.45 17.22 -10.80
C LEU A 33 4.71 15.81 -10.24
N ALA A 34 4.97 15.67 -8.94
CA ALA A 34 5.15 14.37 -8.28
C ALA A 34 3.86 13.52 -8.29
N VAL A 35 2.67 14.14 -8.34
CA VAL A 35 1.39 13.43 -8.51
C VAL A 35 1.28 12.76 -9.89
N TRP A 36 2.09 13.18 -10.87
CA TRP A 36 2.11 12.64 -12.23
C TRP A 36 3.29 11.68 -12.44
N GLU A 37 4.16 11.55 -11.44
CA GLU A 37 5.26 10.60 -11.46
C GLU A 37 4.72 9.25 -11.01
N GLU A 38 4.76 8.27 -11.93
CA GLU A 38 4.43 6.88 -11.62
C GLU A 38 5.27 6.46 -10.42
N GLN A 39 4.60 6.16 -9.31
CA GLN A 39 5.28 5.62 -8.15
C GLN A 39 5.87 4.26 -8.54
N PRO A 40 7.11 3.97 -8.12
CA PRO A 40 7.69 2.66 -8.39
C PRO A 40 6.77 1.57 -7.82
N ASP A 41 6.64 0.47 -8.55
CA ASP A 41 5.92 -0.70 -8.05
C ASP A 41 6.54 -1.16 -6.72
N LEU A 42 5.69 -1.54 -5.78
CA LEU A 42 6.13 -2.15 -4.53
C LEU A 42 6.91 -3.44 -4.80
N LEU A 43 7.79 -3.78 -3.86
CA LEU A 43 8.60 -4.99 -3.89
C LEU A 43 7.77 -6.23 -4.27
N PRO A 44 8.15 -6.99 -5.32
CA PRO A 44 7.40 -8.17 -5.71
C PRO A 44 7.51 -9.26 -4.64
N VAL A 45 6.45 -10.05 -4.46
CA VAL A 45 6.36 -11.13 -3.45
C VAL A 45 7.57 -12.07 -3.49
N SER A 46 8.11 -12.37 -4.68
CA SER A 46 9.28 -13.24 -4.85
C SER A 46 10.56 -12.71 -4.20
N LYS A 47 10.64 -11.40 -3.93
CA LYS A 47 11.77 -10.75 -3.25
C LYS A 47 11.46 -10.41 -1.80
N ALA A 48 10.24 -10.65 -1.34
CA ALA A 48 9.79 -10.27 -0.01
C ALA A 48 10.32 -11.17 1.11
N GLY A 49 11.08 -12.23 0.80
CA GLY A 49 11.70 -13.09 1.82
C GLY A 49 10.72 -13.94 2.65
N PHE A 50 9.44 -13.98 2.27
CA PHE A 50 8.46 -14.90 2.85
C PHE A 50 8.50 -16.23 2.11
N ASP A 51 8.28 -17.33 2.83
CA ASP A 51 8.08 -18.65 2.21
C ASP A 51 6.65 -18.79 1.64
N ASP A 52 6.45 -19.78 0.77
CA ASP A 52 5.16 -20.02 0.11
C ASP A 52 4.02 -20.26 1.12
N ALA A 53 4.34 -20.88 2.26
CA ALA A 53 3.37 -21.13 3.32
C ALA A 53 2.88 -19.84 3.97
N THR A 54 3.78 -18.91 4.26
CA THR A 54 3.45 -17.59 4.81
C THR A 54 2.71 -16.73 3.78
N VAL A 55 3.10 -16.78 2.51
CA VAL A 55 2.37 -16.09 1.43
C VAL A 55 0.94 -16.63 1.31
N ALA A 56 0.74 -17.95 1.38
CA ALA A 56 -0.58 -18.57 1.37
C ALA A 56 -1.41 -18.17 2.60
N LEU A 57 -0.79 -18.16 3.79
CA LEU A 57 -1.41 -17.68 5.03
C LEU A 57 -1.90 -16.24 4.88
N ILE A 58 -1.03 -15.33 4.44
CA ILE A 58 -1.37 -13.90 4.24
C ILE A 58 -2.49 -13.77 3.20
N THR A 59 -2.42 -14.54 2.12
CA THR A 59 -3.41 -14.52 1.05
C THR A 59 -4.80 -14.91 1.54
N GLU A 60 -4.91 -15.99 2.33
CA GLU A 60 -6.18 -16.39 2.95
C GLU A 60 -6.61 -15.42 4.07
N LEU A 61 -5.67 -14.87 4.84
CA LEU A 61 -5.95 -13.88 5.87
C LEU A 61 -6.59 -12.62 5.27
N CYS A 62 -6.00 -12.06 4.22
CA CYS A 62 -6.55 -10.89 3.53
C CYS A 62 -7.96 -11.17 3.01
N GLU A 63 -8.21 -12.36 2.46
CA GLU A 63 -9.54 -12.74 1.94
C GLU A 63 -10.57 -12.91 3.04
N VAL A 64 -10.18 -13.36 4.23
CA VAL A 64 -11.09 -13.42 5.38
C VAL A 64 -11.47 -12.01 5.86
N VAL A 65 -10.55 -11.05 5.78
CA VAL A 65 -10.78 -9.65 6.17
C VAL A 65 -11.64 -8.92 5.14
N ILE A 66 -11.35 -9.10 3.85
CA ILE A 66 -12.13 -8.52 2.73
C ILE A 66 -12.69 -9.68 1.88
N PRO A 67 -13.76 -10.34 2.35
CA PRO A 67 -14.35 -11.45 1.63
C PRO A 67 -15.05 -10.97 0.36
N ARG A 68 -15.04 -11.81 -0.67
CA ARG A 68 -15.85 -11.57 -1.86
C ARG A 68 -17.35 -11.54 -1.50
N THR A 69 -18.03 -10.49 -1.93
CA THR A 69 -19.48 -10.31 -1.81
C THR A 69 -20.06 -9.96 -3.19
N ASP A 70 -20.91 -8.93 -3.28
CA ASP A 70 -21.30 -8.33 -4.57
C ASP A 70 -20.14 -7.55 -5.21
N THR A 71 -19.10 -7.23 -4.42
CA THR A 71 -17.84 -6.65 -4.88
C THR A 71 -16.70 -7.69 -4.84
N PRO A 72 -15.64 -7.50 -5.65
CA PRO A 72 -14.44 -8.35 -5.60
C PRO A 72 -13.85 -8.46 -4.18
N GLY A 73 -13.35 -9.65 -3.82
CA GLY A 73 -12.66 -9.89 -2.55
C GLY A 73 -11.19 -9.47 -2.60
N ALA A 74 -10.46 -9.70 -1.50
CA ALA A 74 -9.05 -9.31 -1.37
C ALA A 74 -8.16 -9.92 -2.45
N LYS A 75 -8.34 -11.21 -2.75
CA LYS A 75 -7.59 -11.93 -3.78
C LYS A 75 -7.85 -11.36 -5.16
N ASP A 76 -9.12 -11.09 -5.47
CA ASP A 76 -9.54 -10.52 -6.75
C ASP A 76 -9.02 -9.09 -6.95
N ALA A 77 -8.94 -8.33 -5.85
CA ALA A 77 -8.48 -6.94 -5.85
C ALA A 77 -6.94 -6.80 -5.79
N GLY A 78 -6.18 -7.90 -5.73
CA GLY A 78 -4.72 -7.85 -5.66
C GLY A 78 -4.17 -7.32 -4.32
N VAL A 79 -4.96 -7.40 -3.25
CA VAL A 79 -4.55 -6.95 -1.91
C VAL A 79 -3.37 -7.75 -1.34
N PRO A 80 -3.30 -9.09 -1.46
CA PRO A 80 -2.18 -9.85 -0.88
C PRO A 80 -0.78 -9.42 -1.36
N PRO A 81 -0.49 -9.32 -2.67
CA PRO A 81 0.84 -8.88 -3.12
C PRO A 81 1.13 -7.42 -2.72
N PHE A 82 0.13 -6.55 -2.75
CA PHE A 82 0.27 -5.16 -2.29
C PHE A 82 0.63 -5.10 -0.80
N PHE A 83 -0.07 -5.84 0.05
CA PHE A 83 0.17 -5.88 1.49
C PHE A 83 1.56 -6.40 1.83
N ILE A 84 2.02 -7.46 1.14
CA ILE A 84 3.38 -7.99 1.32
C ILE A 84 4.44 -6.96 0.95
N GLY A 85 4.29 -6.28 -0.19
CA GLY A 85 5.20 -5.21 -0.59
C GLY A 85 5.23 -4.06 0.40
N MET A 86 4.04 -3.63 0.86
CA MET A 86 3.89 -2.58 1.87
C MET A 86 4.57 -2.93 3.19
N VAL A 87 4.41 -4.17 3.70
CA VAL A 87 5.08 -4.62 4.93
C VAL A 87 6.60 -4.54 4.78
N ARG A 88 7.16 -4.86 3.60
CA ARG A 88 8.61 -4.87 3.40
C ARG A 88 9.22 -3.50 3.13
N GLU A 89 8.50 -2.59 2.48
CA GLU A 89 9.04 -1.28 2.09
C GLU A 89 8.66 -0.13 3.02
N CYS A 90 7.50 -0.21 3.69
CA CYS A 90 6.97 0.92 4.45
C CYS A 90 7.16 0.80 5.97
N TYR A 91 7.53 -0.38 6.48
CA TYR A 91 7.70 -0.64 7.92
C TYR A 91 9.17 -0.87 8.29
N ASP A 92 9.54 -0.45 9.50
CA ASP A 92 10.88 -0.71 10.03
C ASP A 92 11.07 -2.18 10.45
N GLU A 93 12.32 -2.57 10.75
CA GLU A 93 12.64 -3.96 11.12
C GLU A 93 11.90 -4.45 12.37
N GLN A 94 11.64 -3.56 13.34
CA GLN A 94 10.94 -3.92 14.57
C GLN A 94 9.47 -4.24 14.27
N GLN A 95 8.84 -3.42 13.44
CA GLN A 95 7.47 -3.61 12.98
C GLN A 95 7.34 -4.84 12.08
N GLN A 96 8.30 -5.07 11.17
CA GLN A 96 8.31 -6.27 10.34
C GLN A 96 8.39 -7.55 11.18
N LYS A 97 9.21 -7.58 12.23
CA LYS A 97 9.27 -8.70 13.18
C LYS A 97 7.93 -8.92 13.88
N LEU A 98 7.25 -7.85 14.28
CA LEU A 98 5.93 -7.95 14.89
C LEU A 98 4.91 -8.60 13.95
N PHE A 99 4.96 -8.29 12.65
CA PHE A 99 4.13 -8.97 11.65
C PHE A 99 4.46 -10.46 11.54
N GLU A 100 5.74 -10.82 11.46
CA GLU A 100 6.19 -12.22 11.40
C GLU A 100 5.76 -13.02 12.63
N GLU A 101 5.90 -12.44 13.82
CA GLU A 101 5.41 -13.02 15.08
C GLU A 101 3.88 -13.18 15.08
N GLY A 102 3.15 -12.18 14.57
CA GLY A 102 1.70 -12.22 14.40
C GLY A 102 1.24 -13.35 13.48
N PHE A 103 1.89 -13.52 12.33
CA PHE A 103 1.59 -14.62 11.40
C PHE A 103 1.86 -15.98 12.04
N ALA A 104 2.99 -16.13 12.74
CA ALA A 104 3.31 -17.36 13.47
C ALA A 104 2.28 -17.66 14.57
N ASN A 105 1.79 -16.63 15.26
CA ASN A 105 0.76 -16.75 16.29
C ASN A 105 -0.57 -17.26 15.72
N ILE A 106 -1.04 -16.67 14.61
CA ILE A 106 -2.27 -17.09 13.92
C ILE A 106 -2.17 -18.56 13.51
N GLU A 107 -1.05 -18.94 12.92
CA GLU A 107 -0.80 -20.30 12.45
C GLU A 107 -0.77 -21.31 13.62
N SER A 108 -0.12 -20.95 14.72
CA SER A 108 -0.08 -21.74 15.97
C SER A 108 -1.48 -21.90 16.58
N ARG A 109 -2.26 -20.83 16.66
CA ARG A 109 -3.64 -20.86 17.17
C ARG A 109 -4.54 -21.71 16.28
N SER A 110 -4.39 -21.62 14.96
CA SER A 110 -5.15 -22.45 14.03
C SER A 110 -4.83 -23.94 14.24
N LYS A 111 -3.55 -24.29 14.37
CA LYS A 111 -3.12 -25.67 14.67
C LYS A 111 -3.62 -26.16 16.03
N THR A 112 -3.60 -25.30 17.04
CA THR A 112 -4.00 -25.66 18.41
C THR A 112 -5.51 -25.89 18.52
N LEU A 113 -6.30 -24.96 17.98
CA LEU A 113 -7.77 -25.01 18.09
C LEU A 113 -8.39 -26.02 17.13
N TYR A 114 -7.72 -26.32 16.01
CA TYR A 114 -8.35 -27.03 14.90
C TYR A 114 -7.48 -28.12 14.26
N GLY A 115 -6.25 -28.33 14.76
CA GLY A 115 -5.35 -29.39 14.29
C GLY A 115 -4.73 -29.17 12.91
N LYS A 116 -4.96 -28.01 12.27
CA LYS A 116 -4.54 -27.75 10.88
C LYS A 116 -4.04 -26.30 10.66
N PRO A 117 -3.16 -26.09 9.67
CA PRO A 117 -2.77 -24.75 9.19
C PRO A 117 -3.95 -23.85 8.86
N PHE A 118 -3.78 -22.54 8.99
CA PHE A 118 -4.86 -21.58 8.71
C PHE A 118 -5.30 -21.60 7.24
N ALA A 119 -4.35 -21.68 6.32
CA ALA A 119 -4.60 -21.60 4.88
C ALA A 119 -5.21 -22.87 4.24
N THR A 120 -5.64 -23.85 5.03
CA THR A 120 -6.21 -25.09 4.48
C THR A 120 -7.66 -24.92 4.01
N PRO A 121 -8.07 -25.51 2.87
CA PRO A 121 -9.42 -25.33 2.32
C PRO A 121 -10.54 -25.71 3.28
N GLU A 122 -10.36 -26.76 4.09
CA GLU A 122 -11.36 -27.18 5.09
C GLU A 122 -11.60 -26.13 6.19
N ARG A 123 -10.73 -25.12 6.29
CA ARG A 123 -10.77 -24.06 7.31
C ARG A 123 -11.42 -22.78 6.84
N GLN A 124 -11.67 -22.58 5.54
CA GLN A 124 -12.25 -21.33 5.02
C GLN A 124 -13.55 -20.91 5.74
N SER A 125 -14.36 -21.88 6.19
CA SER A 125 -15.59 -21.63 6.97
C SER A 125 -15.36 -21.22 8.44
N LYS A 126 -14.21 -21.57 9.02
CA LYS A 126 -13.86 -21.33 10.44
C LYS A 126 -12.77 -20.26 10.62
N SER A 127 -12.09 -19.88 9.55
CA SER A 127 -11.10 -18.80 9.56
C SER A 127 -11.68 -17.47 10.06
N PRO A 128 -12.90 -17.04 9.67
CA PRO A 128 -13.50 -15.82 10.22
C PRO A 128 -13.62 -15.84 11.75
N MET A 129 -14.01 -16.96 12.35
CA MET A 129 -14.17 -17.05 13.82
C MET A 129 -12.85 -16.83 14.57
N LEU A 130 -11.73 -17.37 14.05
CA LEU A 130 -10.42 -17.16 14.65
C LEU A 130 -9.99 -15.69 14.53
N ILE A 131 -10.19 -15.08 13.37
CA ILE A 131 -9.82 -13.68 13.14
C ILE A 131 -10.69 -12.74 13.97
N THR A 132 -12.00 -12.98 14.08
CA THR A 132 -12.87 -12.20 14.97
C THR A 132 -12.45 -12.31 16.44
N ALA A 133 -12.03 -13.49 16.91
CA ALA A 133 -11.53 -13.64 18.28
C ALA A 133 -10.26 -12.81 18.52
N ILE A 134 -9.32 -12.81 17.56
CA ILE A 134 -8.10 -12.00 17.61
C ILE A 134 -8.44 -10.50 17.59
N ASP A 135 -9.40 -10.09 16.77
CA ASP A 135 -9.84 -8.69 16.67
C ASP A 135 -10.42 -8.19 18.01
N VAL A 136 -11.24 -9.02 18.68
CA VAL A 136 -11.76 -8.70 20.03
C VAL A 136 -10.62 -8.55 21.05
N GLU A 137 -9.64 -9.44 21.04
CA GLU A 137 -8.47 -9.35 21.93
C GLU A 137 -7.65 -8.08 21.69
N ALA A 138 -7.42 -7.73 20.42
CA ALA A 138 -6.72 -6.51 20.03
C ALA A 138 -7.48 -5.25 20.47
N MET A 139 -8.82 -5.24 20.36
CA MET A 139 -9.64 -4.15 20.85
C MET A 139 -9.56 -3.98 22.37
N ALA A 140 -9.50 -5.07 23.14
CA ALA A 140 -9.34 -5.01 24.59
C ALA A 140 -7.97 -4.43 24.98
N PHE A 141 -6.90 -4.95 24.37
CA PHE A 141 -5.54 -4.45 24.58
C PHE A 141 -5.42 -2.94 24.28
N ASN A 142 -6.00 -2.48 23.17
CA ASN A 142 -5.99 -1.06 22.79
C ASN A 142 -6.78 -0.16 23.74
N LYS A 143 -7.76 -0.71 24.47
CA LYS A 143 -8.51 0.00 25.51
C LYS A 143 -7.80 0.00 26.86
N GLY A 144 -6.70 -0.73 27.01
CA GLY A 144 -5.98 -0.89 28.28
C GLY A 144 -6.67 -1.84 29.26
N GLU A 145 -7.54 -2.72 28.76
CA GLU A 145 -8.15 -3.83 29.50
C GLU A 145 -7.28 -5.10 29.37
#